data_AF-A0A959HS99-F1
#
_entry.id   AF-A0A959HS99-F1
#
_cell.length_a   1.000
_cell.length_b   1.000
_cell.length_c   1.000
_cell.angle_alpha   90.00
_cell.angle_beta   90.00
_cell.angle_gamma   90.00
#
_symmetry.space_group_name_H-M   'P 1'
#
loop_
_entity.id
_entity.type
_entity.pdbx_description
1 polymer ?
#
loop_
_entity_poly.entity_id
_entity_poly.type
_entity_poly.pdbx_seq_one_letter_code
_entity_poly.pdbx_strand_id
1 'polypeptide(L)'
;MFGIYLELGFKHISDLKGYDHILFIVALCAIYRPAEWKKVALLATAFTVGHSITLALAALDVVRFPAKWVEFLIPVTICLTAVYNVTIGRQLSEAKGSGLRSKWMLYLLPLIFGLIHGMGFSNFLRSALLPGEEHDLVYQLLAFNIGVELGQLCIVGVIMALTGIALSLMRTKQPDWKLFISGMAFGPALIMALERWPG
;
A
#
# COMPACT_ATOMS: atom_id res chain seq x y z
N MET A 1 8.10 16.60 -19.24
CA MET A 1 8.64 16.06 -17.97
C MET A 1 7.56 15.47 -17.07
N PHE A 2 6.51 16.20 -16.67
CA PHE A 2 5.47 15.70 -15.76
C PHE A 2 4.87 14.33 -16.13
N GLY A 3 4.49 14.11 -17.39
CA GLY A 3 3.89 12.84 -17.83
C GLY A 3 4.81 11.62 -17.66
N ILE A 4 6.13 11.79 -17.75
CA ILE A 4 7.11 10.71 -17.59
C ILE A 4 7.12 10.24 -16.13
N TYR A 5 7.15 11.17 -15.18
CA TYR A 5 7.13 10.85 -13.75
C TYR A 5 5.76 10.31 -13.31
N LEU A 6 4.66 10.81 -13.88
CA LEU A 6 3.33 10.24 -13.65
C LEU A 6 3.26 8.79 -14.13
N GLU A 7 3.73 8.51 -15.34
CA GLU A 7 3.78 7.13 -15.86
C GLU A 7 4.71 6.24 -15.02
N LEU A 8 5.86 6.77 -14.59
CA LEU A 8 6.78 6.06 -13.71
C LEU A 8 6.12 5.70 -12.38
N GLY A 9 5.36 6.61 -11.77
CA GLY A 9 4.62 6.36 -10.54
C GLY A 9 3.50 5.34 -10.72
N PHE A 10 2.77 5.42 -11.83
CA PHE A 10 1.75 4.43 -12.16
C PHE A 10 2.36 3.03 -12.32
N LYS A 11 3.43 2.92 -13.13
CA LYS A 11 4.15 1.66 -13.37
C LYS A 11 4.80 1.10 -12.13
N HIS A 12 5.32 1.96 -11.24
CA HIS A 12 5.88 1.53 -9.96
C HIS A 12 4.91 0.68 -9.14
N ILE A 13 3.62 1.03 -9.15
CA ILE A 13 2.55 0.30 -8.47
C ILE A 13 2.03 -0.88 -9.29
N SER A 14 1.92 -0.73 -10.60
CA SER A 14 1.26 -1.72 -11.46
C SER A 14 2.17 -2.81 -12.03
N ASP A 15 3.50 -2.62 -12.01
CA ASP A 15 4.46 -3.58 -12.56
C ASP A 15 4.68 -4.78 -11.63
N LEU A 16 5.18 -5.87 -12.19
CA LEU A 16 5.56 -7.09 -11.46
C LEU A 16 6.61 -6.83 -10.36
N LYS A 17 7.40 -5.76 -10.48
CA LYS A 17 8.35 -5.34 -9.44
C LYS A 17 7.66 -4.70 -8.23
N GLY A 18 6.48 -4.12 -8.42
CA GLY A 18 5.60 -3.56 -7.39
C GLY A 18 4.61 -4.57 -6.82
N TYR A 19 4.92 -5.87 -6.91
CA TYR A 19 4.03 -6.95 -6.46
C TYR A 19 3.63 -6.82 -4.98
N ASP A 20 4.53 -6.28 -4.14
CA ASP A 20 4.27 -5.92 -2.75
C ASP A 20 3.11 -4.91 -2.58
N HIS A 21 3.04 -3.88 -3.43
CA HIS A 21 1.91 -2.95 -3.41
C HIS A 21 0.59 -3.63 -3.75
N ILE A 22 0.59 -4.51 -4.75
CA ILE A 22 -0.60 -5.26 -5.14
C ILE A 22 -1.06 -6.12 -3.96
N LEU A 23 -0.15 -6.87 -3.33
CA LEU A 23 -0.46 -7.69 -2.15
C LEU A 23 -0.99 -6.84 -0.98
N PHE A 24 -0.41 -5.67 -0.74
CA PHE A 24 -0.90 -4.75 0.27
C PHE A 24 -2.32 -4.24 -0.04
N ILE A 25 -2.61 -3.84 -1.28
CA ILE A 25 -3.95 -3.38 -1.67
C ILE A 25 -4.96 -4.51 -1.58
N VAL A 26 -4.58 -5.73 -1.96
CA VAL A 26 -5.40 -6.95 -1.77
C VAL A 26 -5.72 -7.13 -0.28
N ALA A 27 -4.72 -7.02 0.59
CA ALA A 27 -4.93 -7.08 2.04
C ALA A 27 -5.86 -5.94 2.52
N LEU A 28 -5.67 -4.69 2.09
CA LEU A 28 -6.56 -3.59 2.47
C LEU A 28 -8.01 -3.84 2.06
N CYS A 29 -8.24 -4.28 0.83
CA CYS A 29 -9.57 -4.56 0.31
C CYS A 29 -10.29 -5.71 1.04
N ALA A 30 -9.54 -6.64 1.66
CA ALA A 30 -10.07 -7.88 2.23
C ALA A 30 -11.22 -7.68 3.23
N ILE A 31 -11.21 -6.57 3.99
CA ILE A 31 -12.20 -6.32 5.05
C ILE A 31 -13.37 -5.43 4.64
N TYR A 32 -13.36 -4.85 3.43
CA TYR A 32 -14.35 -3.90 2.95
C TYR A 32 -15.27 -4.52 1.91
N ARG A 33 -16.54 -4.07 1.89
CA ARG A 33 -17.48 -4.46 0.83
C ARG A 33 -17.30 -3.55 -0.40
N PRO A 34 -17.68 -4.00 -1.61
CA PRO A 34 -17.65 -3.16 -2.81
C PRO A 34 -18.32 -1.78 -2.65
N ALA A 35 -19.42 -1.71 -1.88
CA ALA A 35 -20.11 -0.46 -1.57
C ALA A 35 -19.27 0.54 -0.73
N GLU A 36 -18.24 0.06 -0.05
CA GLU A 36 -17.34 0.84 0.82
C GLU A 36 -16.05 1.26 0.12
N TRP A 37 -15.99 1.22 -1.21
CA TRP A 37 -14.80 1.58 -2.00
C TRP A 37 -14.20 2.95 -1.64
N LYS A 38 -15.03 3.93 -1.24
CA LYS A 38 -14.58 5.26 -0.80
C LYS A 38 -13.69 5.19 0.45
N LYS A 39 -13.98 4.25 1.37
CA LYS A 39 -13.14 4.03 2.56
C LYS A 39 -11.79 3.45 2.17
N VAL A 40 -11.78 2.49 1.24
CA VAL A 40 -10.54 1.89 0.72
C VAL A 40 -9.70 2.93 -0.02
N ALA A 41 -10.33 3.77 -0.85
CA ALA A 41 -9.65 4.87 -1.53
C ALA A 41 -8.96 5.79 -0.52
N LEU A 42 -9.63 6.18 0.56
CA LEU A 42 -9.04 7.03 1.60
C LEU A 42 -7.86 6.35 2.33
N LEU A 43 -7.91 5.02 2.52
CA LEU A 43 -6.79 4.26 3.08
C LEU A 43 -5.61 4.17 2.10
N ALA A 44 -5.89 4.03 0.80
CA ALA A 44 -4.87 4.10 -0.24
C ALA A 44 -4.21 5.49 -0.26
N THR A 45 -5.00 6.56 -0.15
CA THR A 45 -4.45 7.92 -0.02
C THR A 45 -3.57 8.07 1.23
N ALA A 46 -3.98 7.49 2.37
CA ALA A 46 -3.14 7.52 3.58
C ALA A 46 -1.79 6.80 3.37
N PHE A 47 -1.78 5.69 2.63
CA PHE A 47 -0.55 5.06 2.18
C PHE A 47 0.29 6.01 1.30
N THR A 48 -0.31 6.63 0.27
CA THR A 48 0.39 7.53 -0.64
C THR A 48 1.00 8.71 0.08
N VAL A 49 0.31 9.25 1.09
CA VAL A 49 0.83 10.33 1.95
C VAL A 49 2.08 9.86 2.70
N GLY A 50 2.02 8.70 3.36
CA GLY A 50 3.20 8.13 4.04
C GLY A 50 4.36 7.89 3.07
N HIS A 51 4.06 7.28 1.93
CA HIS A 51 5.03 7.02 0.87
C HIS A 51 5.72 8.31 0.39
N SER A 52 4.92 9.33 0.09
CA SER A 52 5.40 10.66 -0.35
C SER A 52 6.34 11.29 0.67
N ILE A 53 6.02 11.23 1.96
CA ILE A 53 6.84 11.79 3.04
C ILE A 53 8.21 11.15 3.04
N THR A 54 8.29 9.82 3.07
CA THR A 54 9.59 9.13 3.09
C THR A 54 10.38 9.27 1.80
N LEU A 55 9.70 9.35 0.66
CA LEU A 55 10.35 9.57 -0.61
C LEU A 55 10.98 10.97 -0.68
N ALA A 56 10.29 11.99 -0.16
CA ALA A 56 10.83 13.34 -0.04
C ALA A 56 12.00 13.42 0.96
N LEU A 57 11.84 12.83 2.15
CA LEU A 57 12.90 12.81 3.17
C LEU A 57 14.16 12.09 2.67
N ALA A 58 13.98 11.01 1.92
CA ALA A 58 15.09 10.30 1.34
C ALA A 58 15.67 11.06 0.14
N ALA A 59 14.87 11.67 -0.75
CA ALA A 59 15.40 12.49 -1.84
C ALA A 59 16.24 13.67 -1.34
N LEU A 60 15.85 14.27 -0.21
CA LEU A 60 16.58 15.36 0.47
C LEU A 60 17.73 14.88 1.37
N ASP A 61 18.02 13.58 1.37
CA ASP A 61 19.08 12.97 2.17
C ASP A 61 18.97 13.13 3.70
N VAL A 62 17.77 13.39 4.20
CA VAL A 62 17.51 13.58 5.65
C VAL A 62 17.54 12.25 6.40
N VAL A 63 17.08 11.16 5.75
CA VAL A 63 16.93 9.84 6.37
C VAL A 63 17.61 8.78 5.50
N ARG A 64 18.37 7.88 6.16
CA ARG A 64 19.04 6.74 5.52
C ARG A 64 18.77 5.47 6.31
N PHE A 65 18.15 4.49 5.65
CA PHE A 65 17.96 3.15 6.21
C PHE A 65 18.60 2.10 5.30
N PRO A 66 19.16 1.01 5.85
CA PRO A 66 19.73 -0.06 5.04
C PRO A 66 18.63 -0.75 4.21
N ALA A 67 18.82 -0.84 2.90
CA ALA A 67 17.83 -1.41 1.97
C ALA A 67 17.35 -2.80 2.39
N LYS A 68 18.26 -3.66 2.88
CA LYS A 68 17.95 -5.01 3.37
C LYS A 68 16.85 -5.02 4.44
N TRP A 69 16.90 -4.10 5.39
CA TRP A 69 15.89 -4.00 6.45
C TRP A 69 14.56 -3.49 5.91
N VAL A 70 14.59 -2.52 4.98
CA VAL A 70 13.37 -1.99 4.38
C VAL A 70 12.68 -3.05 3.52
N GLU A 71 13.43 -3.73 2.67
CA GLU A 71 12.95 -4.82 1.81
C GLU A 71 12.34 -5.98 2.60
N PHE A 72 12.85 -6.23 3.82
CA PHE A 72 12.28 -7.19 4.78
C PHE A 72 11.00 -6.66 5.46
N LEU A 73 11.00 -5.40 5.89
CA LEU A 73 9.87 -4.82 6.63
C LEU A 73 8.62 -4.62 5.76
N ILE A 74 8.78 -4.42 4.45
CA ILE A 74 7.66 -4.33 3.49
C ILE A 74 6.76 -5.59 3.54
N PRO A 75 7.25 -6.81 3.27
CA PRO A 75 6.41 -8.01 3.34
C PRO A 75 5.94 -8.32 4.77
N VAL A 76 6.74 -8.03 5.80
CA VAL A 76 6.31 -8.20 7.20
C VAL A 76 5.07 -7.37 7.51
N THR A 77 5.02 -6.12 7.07
CA THR A 77 3.88 -5.23 7.30
C THR A 77 2.63 -5.66 6.52
N ILE A 78 2.79 -6.30 5.36
CA ILE A 78 1.67 -6.96 4.65
C ILE A 78 1.16 -8.15 5.46
N CYS A 79 2.05 -9.01 5.97
CA CYS A 79 1.67 -10.12 6.85
C CYS A 79 0.90 -9.64 8.08
N LEU A 80 1.39 -8.58 8.74
CA LEU A 80 0.72 -7.97 9.88
C LEU A 80 -0.68 -7.43 9.52
N THR A 81 -0.81 -6.80 8.36
CA THR A 81 -2.10 -6.30 7.86
C THR A 81 -3.08 -7.45 7.62
N ALA A 82 -2.63 -8.53 6.98
CA ALA A 82 -3.46 -9.71 6.75
C ALA A 82 -3.88 -10.41 8.05
N VAL A 83 -2.97 -10.53 9.03
CA VAL A 83 -3.32 -11.07 10.36
C VAL A 83 -4.33 -10.17 11.06
N TYR A 84 -4.10 -8.85 11.07
CA TYR A 84 -5.00 -7.87 11.66
C TYR A 84 -6.41 -7.95 11.06
N ASN A 85 -6.51 -8.13 9.74
CA ASN A 85 -7.78 -8.26 9.04
C ASN A 85 -8.62 -9.46 9.51
N VAL A 86 -7.96 -10.58 9.78
CA VAL A 86 -8.60 -11.83 10.22
C VAL A 86 -8.95 -11.77 11.71
N THR A 87 -8.11 -11.17 12.55
CA THR A 87 -8.31 -11.18 14.01
C THR A 87 -9.24 -10.08 14.50
N ILE A 88 -9.12 -8.85 13.97
CA ILE A 88 -9.76 -7.64 14.55
C ILE A 88 -10.45 -6.77 13.49
N GLY A 89 -10.03 -6.84 12.21
CA GLY A 89 -10.31 -5.82 11.20
C GLY A 89 -11.79 -5.42 11.02
N ARG A 90 -12.74 -6.36 11.16
CA ARG A 90 -14.17 -6.03 11.07
C ARG A 90 -14.74 -5.41 12.35
N GLN A 91 -14.29 -5.88 13.52
CA GLN A 91 -14.80 -5.41 14.81
C GLN A 91 -14.50 -3.93 15.02
N LEU A 92 -13.30 -3.45 14.66
CA LEU A 92 -12.94 -2.03 14.74
C LEU A 92 -13.63 -1.16 13.68
N SER A 93 -13.84 -1.68 12.46
CA SER A 93 -14.55 -0.93 11.41
C SER A 93 -16.06 -0.81 11.65
N GLU A 94 -16.67 -1.75 12.38
CA GLU A 94 -18.12 -1.78 12.65
C GLU A 94 -18.49 -1.36 14.09
N ALA A 95 -17.51 -1.15 14.98
CA ALA A 95 -17.74 -0.68 16.34
C ALA A 95 -18.36 0.74 16.33
N LYS A 96 -19.70 0.79 16.26
CA LYS A 96 -20.54 1.99 16.31
C LYS A 96 -20.38 2.83 17.60
N GLY A 97 -19.58 2.39 18.58
CA GLY A 97 -19.41 3.06 19.88
C GLY A 97 -17.97 3.28 20.34
N SER A 98 -16.93 2.84 19.61
CA SER A 98 -15.54 3.15 20.01
C SER A 98 -15.17 4.56 19.51
N GLY A 99 -14.79 5.46 20.43
CA GLY A 99 -14.51 6.87 20.15
C GLY A 99 -13.49 7.13 19.02
N LEU A 100 -13.32 8.39 18.62
CA LEU A 100 -12.45 8.88 17.53
C LEU A 100 -11.12 8.10 17.39
N ARG A 101 -10.50 7.75 18.52
CA ARG A 101 -9.26 6.97 18.65
C ARG A 101 -9.24 5.65 17.84
N SER A 102 -10.36 4.95 17.74
CA SER A 102 -10.49 3.69 16.99
C SER A 102 -10.41 3.89 15.47
N LYS A 103 -10.95 5.01 14.97
CA LYS A 103 -10.95 5.33 13.53
C LYS A 103 -9.57 5.77 13.04
N TRP A 104 -8.81 6.54 13.82
CA TRP A 104 -7.46 6.99 13.45
C TRP A 104 -6.48 5.82 13.30
N MET A 105 -6.62 4.79 14.14
CA MET A 105 -5.78 3.58 14.06
C MET A 105 -5.89 2.86 12.71
N LEU A 106 -7.07 2.93 12.06
CA LEU A 106 -7.27 2.32 10.73
C LEU A 106 -6.46 3.02 9.64
N TYR A 107 -6.26 4.34 9.73
CA TYR A 107 -5.46 5.10 8.76
C TYR A 107 -3.97 5.10 9.09
N LEU A 108 -3.62 4.88 10.37
CA LEU A 108 -2.23 4.81 10.82
C LEU A 108 -1.48 3.62 10.20
N LEU A 109 -2.14 2.47 10.08
CA LEU A 109 -1.54 1.27 9.49
C LEU A 109 -1.10 1.47 8.04
N PRO A 110 -1.97 1.90 7.10
CA PRO A 110 -1.56 2.22 5.73
C PRO A 110 -0.53 3.35 5.65
N LEU A 111 -0.64 4.36 6.51
CA LEU A 111 0.35 5.44 6.58
C LEU A 111 1.74 4.90 6.94
N ILE A 112 1.85 4.06 7.98
CA ILE A 112 3.12 3.42 8.38
C ILE A 112 3.64 2.51 7.28
N PHE A 113 2.76 1.74 6.64
CA PHE A 113 3.14 0.95 5.47
C PHE A 113 3.74 1.85 4.39
N GLY A 114 3.08 2.96 4.06
CA GLY A 114 3.56 3.96 3.12
C GLY A 114 4.94 4.49 3.45
N LEU A 115 5.16 4.88 4.71
CA LEU A 115 6.46 5.35 5.18
C LEU A 115 7.54 4.28 4.97
N ILE A 116 7.28 3.04 5.38
CA ILE A 116 8.26 1.94 5.21
C ILE A 116 8.54 1.70 3.73
N HIS A 117 7.50 1.69 2.92
CA HIS A 117 7.58 1.38 1.52
C HIS A 117 8.33 2.43 0.70
N GLY A 118 8.07 3.72 0.96
CA GLY A 118 8.72 4.83 0.26
C GLY A 118 10.23 4.87 0.50
N MET A 119 10.71 4.32 1.62
CA MET A 119 12.15 4.14 1.84
C MET A 119 12.77 3.13 0.86
N GLY A 120 12.04 2.09 0.45
CA GLY A 120 12.54 1.03 -0.44
C GLY A 120 12.82 1.54 -1.85
N PHE A 121 11.98 2.44 -2.35
CA PHE A 121 12.13 3.04 -3.67
C PHE A 121 13.10 4.23 -3.69
N SER A 122 13.45 4.79 -2.53
CA SER A 122 14.25 6.00 -2.44
C SER A 122 15.66 5.88 -3.01
N ASN A 123 16.30 4.71 -2.90
CA ASN A 123 17.63 4.48 -3.46
C ASN A 123 17.62 4.54 -5.00
N PHE A 124 16.57 3.98 -5.61
CA PHE A 124 16.36 4.08 -7.06
C PHE A 124 16.08 5.54 -7.46
N LEU A 125 15.18 6.21 -6.75
CA LEU A 125 14.77 7.57 -7.09
C LEU A 125 15.96 8.53 -7.01
N ARG A 126 16.82 8.44 -5.98
CA ARG A 126 18.09 9.20 -5.91
C ARG A 126 19.01 8.98 -7.10
N SER A 127 19.10 7.76 -7.63
CA SER A 127 19.94 7.45 -8.80
C SER A 127 19.30 7.85 -10.13
N ALA A 128 17.97 7.96 -10.17
CA ALA A 128 17.18 8.28 -11.36
C ALA A 128 16.91 9.79 -11.50
N LEU A 129 16.92 10.55 -10.41
CA LEU A 129 16.91 12.01 -10.42
C LEU A 129 18.23 12.47 -11.06
N LEU A 130 18.14 12.98 -12.29
CA LEU A 130 19.29 13.42 -13.07
C LEU A 130 20.11 14.45 -12.28
N PRO A 131 21.46 14.31 -12.20
CA PRO A 131 22.31 15.33 -11.60
C PRO A 131 22.13 16.66 -12.33
N GLY A 132 21.64 17.70 -11.64
CA GLY A 132 21.53 19.07 -12.18
C GLY A 132 20.11 19.66 -12.29
N GLU A 133 19.05 18.91 -12.00
CA GLU A 133 17.65 19.42 -11.98
C GLU A 133 17.01 19.45 -10.58
N GLU A 134 17.76 19.90 -9.56
CA GLU A 134 17.21 20.05 -8.20
C GLU A 134 16.00 21.01 -8.14
N HIS A 135 15.93 21.95 -9.09
CA HIS A 135 14.84 22.93 -9.21
C HIS A 135 13.46 22.33 -9.49
N ASP A 136 13.37 21.05 -9.89
CA ASP A 136 12.09 20.40 -10.24
C ASP A 136 11.73 19.21 -9.33
N LEU A 137 12.51 18.94 -8.26
CA LEU A 137 12.29 17.77 -7.39
C LEU A 137 10.86 17.68 -6.84
N VAL A 138 10.30 18.81 -6.42
CA VAL A 138 8.92 18.88 -5.91
C VAL A 138 7.92 18.47 -7.01
N TYR A 139 8.10 18.95 -8.24
CA TYR A 139 7.23 18.61 -9.37
C TYR A 139 7.37 17.14 -9.75
N GLN A 140 8.58 16.59 -9.73
CA GLN A 140 8.85 15.18 -10.05
C GLN A 140 8.23 14.25 -9.01
N LEU A 141 8.41 14.55 -7.71
CA LEU A 141 7.80 13.80 -6.61
C LEU A 141 6.27 13.92 -6.63
N LEU A 142 5.72 15.11 -6.94
CA LEU A 142 4.29 15.30 -7.05
C LEU A 142 3.70 14.48 -8.21
N ALA A 143 4.29 14.57 -9.41
CA ALA A 143 3.88 13.80 -10.57
C ALA A 143 3.92 12.29 -10.31
N PHE A 144 5.02 11.82 -9.71
CA PHE A 144 5.19 10.43 -9.33
C PHE A 144 4.12 9.95 -8.35
N ASN A 145 3.87 10.68 -7.26
CA ASN A 145 2.88 10.26 -6.27
C ASN A 145 1.43 10.36 -6.80
N ILE A 146 1.14 11.29 -7.74
CA ILE A 146 -0.14 11.28 -8.47
C ILE A 146 -0.25 10.00 -9.31
N GLY A 147 0.81 9.59 -10.00
CA GLY A 147 0.86 8.33 -10.73
C GLY A 147 0.61 7.11 -9.83
N VAL A 148 1.25 7.09 -8.65
CA VAL A 148 1.06 6.08 -7.62
C VAL A 148 -0.41 6.01 -7.19
N GLU A 149 -1.00 7.13 -6.76
CA GLU A 149 -2.41 7.18 -6.34
C GLU A 149 -3.35 6.67 -7.43
N LEU A 150 -3.16 7.10 -8.68
CA LEU A 150 -3.97 6.65 -9.82
C LEU A 150 -3.85 5.13 -10.04
N GLY A 151 -2.63 4.60 -10.02
CA GLY A 151 -2.38 3.16 -10.16
C GLY A 151 -3.06 2.36 -9.04
N GLN A 152 -2.93 2.83 -7.79
CA GLN A 152 -3.56 2.20 -6.64
C GLN A 152 -5.08 2.22 -6.72
N LEU A 153 -5.69 3.35 -7.08
CA LEU A 153 -7.15 3.47 -7.22
C LEU A 153 -7.67 2.58 -8.36
N CYS A 154 -6.93 2.43 -9.46
CA CYS A 154 -7.26 1.47 -10.51
C CYS A 154 -7.28 0.04 -9.98
N ILE A 155 -6.24 -0.38 -9.24
CA ILE A 155 -6.16 -1.73 -8.66
C ILE A 155 -7.27 -1.97 -7.63
N VAL A 156 -7.54 -0.98 -6.76
CA VAL A 156 -8.66 -1.01 -5.81
C VAL A 156 -9.99 -1.22 -6.57
N GLY A 157 -10.22 -0.47 -7.64
CA GLY A 157 -11.41 -0.60 -8.48
C GLY A 157 -11.58 -2.02 -9.03
N VAL A 158 -10.51 -2.60 -9.57
CA VAL A 158 -10.50 -3.97 -10.10
C VAL A 158 -10.80 -5.00 -8.99
N ILE A 159 -10.12 -4.92 -7.84
CA ILE A 159 -10.31 -5.86 -6.74
C ILE A 159 -11.74 -5.78 -6.18
N MET A 160 -12.28 -4.57 -6.04
CA MET A 160 -13.64 -4.37 -5.53
C MET A 160 -14.70 -4.88 -6.51
N ALA A 161 -14.48 -4.70 -7.82
CA ALA A 161 -15.36 -5.26 -8.85
C ALA A 161 -15.33 -6.80 -8.85
N LEU A 162 -14.14 -7.41 -8.84
CA LEU A 162 -13.97 -8.87 -8.77
C LEU A 162 -14.60 -9.45 -7.50
N THR A 163 -14.42 -8.76 -6.37
CA THR A 163 -15.06 -9.12 -5.10
C THR A 163 -16.58 -9.07 -5.21
N GLY A 164 -17.14 -8.02 -5.83
CA GLY A 164 -18.58 -7.91 -6.06
C GLY A 164 -19.15 -9.05 -6.91
N ILE A 165 -18.45 -9.39 -8.00
CA ILE A 165 -18.83 -10.50 -8.89
C ILE A 165 -18.78 -11.83 -8.13
N ALA A 166 -17.66 -12.12 -7.46
CA ALA A 166 -17.49 -13.38 -6.72
C ALA A 166 -18.54 -13.55 -5.62
N LEU A 167 -18.83 -12.49 -4.85
CA LEU A 167 -19.88 -12.53 -3.82
C LEU A 167 -21.27 -12.73 -4.42
N SER A 168 -21.54 -12.17 -5.62
CA SER A 168 -22.83 -12.35 -6.31
C SER A 168 -23.02 -13.78 -6.84
N LEU A 169 -21.93 -14.42 -7.28
CA LEU A 169 -21.95 -15.78 -7.84
C LEU A 169 -21.91 -16.86 -6.76
N MET A 170 -21.09 -16.68 -5.72
CA MET A 170 -20.73 -17.79 -4.83
C MET A 170 -21.63 -17.91 -3.59
N ARG A 171 -22.59 -17.00 -3.33
CA ARG A 171 -23.45 -16.98 -2.12
C ARG A 171 -22.66 -17.19 -0.80
N THR A 172 -21.36 -16.88 -0.77
CA THR A 172 -20.48 -17.11 0.37
C THR A 172 -20.76 -16.12 1.49
N LYS A 173 -20.70 -16.58 2.74
CA LYS A 173 -20.82 -15.68 3.89
C LYS A 173 -19.57 -14.80 3.99
N GLN A 174 -19.77 -13.54 4.38
CA GLN A 174 -18.72 -12.53 4.53
C GLN A 174 -17.48 -12.93 5.37
N PRO A 175 -17.56 -13.75 6.45
CA PRO A 175 -16.39 -14.15 7.24
C PRO A 175 -15.38 -14.96 6.44
N ASP A 176 -15.85 -15.84 5.56
CA ASP A 176 -15.01 -16.75 4.78
C ASP A 176 -14.21 -15.98 3.71
N TRP A 177 -14.79 -14.90 3.19
CA TRP A 177 -14.16 -14.03 2.19
C TRP A 177 -12.95 -13.28 2.75
N LYS A 178 -13.05 -12.75 3.98
CA LYS A 178 -11.95 -11.99 4.61
C LYS A 178 -10.74 -12.87 4.85
N LEU A 179 -10.97 -14.09 5.32
CA LEU A 179 -9.92 -15.08 5.55
C LEU A 179 -9.26 -15.48 4.23
N PHE A 180 -10.06 -15.74 3.20
CA PHE A 180 -9.55 -16.12 1.88
C PHE A 180 -8.65 -15.03 1.26
N ILE A 181 -9.14 -13.79 1.17
CA ILE A 181 -8.37 -12.69 0.55
C ILE A 181 -7.15 -12.31 1.40
N SER A 182 -7.28 -12.29 2.73
CA SER A 182 -6.13 -12.05 3.61
C SER A 182 -5.10 -13.18 3.51
N GLY A 183 -5.53 -14.42 3.34
CA GLY A 183 -4.65 -15.57 3.07
C GLY A 183 -3.91 -15.45 1.74
N MET A 184 -4.60 -15.00 0.67
CA MET A 184 -3.98 -14.74 -0.64
C MET A 184 -2.89 -13.67 -0.57
N ALA A 185 -3.03 -12.67 0.31
CA ALA A 185 -1.98 -11.68 0.54
C ALA A 185 -0.87 -12.21 1.47
N PHE A 186 -1.26 -12.90 2.56
CA PHE A 186 -0.34 -13.35 3.61
C PHE A 186 0.66 -14.39 3.11
N GLY A 187 0.22 -15.39 2.33
CA GLY A 187 1.09 -16.48 1.88
C GLY A 187 2.30 -15.99 1.08
N PRO A 188 2.09 -15.27 -0.05
CA PRO A 188 3.18 -14.68 -0.82
C PRO A 188 4.02 -13.68 -0.01
N ALA A 189 3.39 -12.86 0.83
CA ALA A 189 4.11 -11.92 1.69
C ALA A 189 5.02 -12.63 2.70
N LEU A 190 4.58 -13.76 3.27
CA LEU A 190 5.39 -14.54 4.20
C LEU A 190 6.62 -15.12 3.49
N ILE A 191 6.44 -15.67 2.29
CA ILE A 191 7.55 -16.17 1.46
C ILE A 191 8.53 -15.04 1.18
N MET A 192 8.04 -13.87 0.74
CA MET A 192 8.88 -12.69 0.51
C MET A 192 9.63 -12.23 1.76
N ALA A 193 9.00 -12.28 2.95
CA ALA A 193 9.65 -11.92 4.20
C ALA A 193 10.79 -12.89 4.55
N LEU A 194 10.58 -14.20 4.34
CA LEU A 194 11.60 -15.21 4.59
C LEU A 194 12.77 -15.09 3.61
N GLU A 195 12.50 -14.84 2.33
CA GLU A 195 13.53 -14.67 1.29
C GLU A 195 14.37 -13.40 1.49
N ARG A 196 13.76 -12.34 2.03
CA ARG A 196 14.41 -11.03 2.25
C ARG A 196 14.93 -10.87 3.69
N TRP A 197 14.96 -11.96 4.46
CA TRP A 197 15.44 -11.91 5.84
C TRP A 197 16.92 -11.46 5.88
N PRO A 198 17.26 -10.45 6.71
CA PRO A 198 18.59 -9.84 6.67
C PRO A 198 19.69 -10.62 7.41
N GLY A 199 19.38 -11.75 8.07
CA GLY A 199 20.27 -12.47 9.00
C GLY A 199 20.58 -13.93 8.66
#